data_AF-A0A7W7SZ18-F1
#
_entry.id   AF-A0A7W7SZ18-F1
#
_cell.length_a   1.000
_cell.length_b   1.000
_cell.length_c   1.000
_cell.angle_alpha   90.00
_cell.angle_beta   90.00
_cell.angle_gamma   90.00
#
_symmetry.space_group_name_H-M   'P 1'
#
loop_
_entity.id
_entity.type
_entity.pdbx_description
1 polymer ?
#
loop_
_entity_poly.entity_id
_entity_poly.type
_entity_poly.pdbx_seq_one_letter_code
_entity_poly.pdbx_strand_id
1 'polypeptide(L)'
;MTCAFSTRLDTVAEAIRNGDLRTAKFHTTRLLADADPHTSALIAACVDTIERFPRRAVVHLRARWKAATTDDDRAVIAAFGQAARPAPEPPTIRRSHRTAPRDLDTSGRTGEIRHLTPERRAALRIADRAIPPEPAVEEPATTDRVYASGLDYDRAAVPALRGTPCVRCWTERTREDHRADGDDGLCGECRDRGRPGVPALPPGHTRADAVQARCAFLAATYNRPRALLAQWWRKYATVADRVVIADWVQRNPLPTDPGPAPRPRPVVPRVTGRCERCGDHADQELCVHCREVDDLTRA
;
A
#
# COMPACT_ATOMS: atom_id res chain seq x y z
N MET A 1 -11.11 5.12 37.91
CA MET A 1 -10.25 6.06 37.15
C MET A 1 -10.69 6.22 35.69
N THR A 2 -11.45 5.27 35.13
CA THR A 2 -11.89 5.23 33.72
C THR A 2 -12.71 6.41 33.21
N CYS A 3 -13.70 6.90 33.97
CA CYS A 3 -14.45 8.09 33.54
C CYS A 3 -13.56 9.34 33.45
N ALA A 4 -12.58 9.48 34.35
CA ALA A 4 -11.71 10.65 34.39
C ALA A 4 -10.78 10.74 33.17
N PHE A 5 -10.32 9.61 32.63
CA PHE A 5 -9.45 9.59 31.46
C PHE A 5 -10.21 9.99 30.18
N SER A 6 -11.40 9.41 29.96
CA SER A 6 -12.24 9.74 28.81
C SER A 6 -12.59 11.22 28.80
N THR A 7 -13.03 11.76 29.95
CA THR A 7 -13.38 13.19 30.06
C THR A 7 -12.19 14.10 29.75
N ARG A 8 -10.98 13.76 30.20
CA ARG A 8 -9.76 14.54 29.89
C ARG A 8 -9.40 14.50 28.41
N LEU A 9 -9.59 13.35 27.74
CA LEU A 9 -9.40 13.25 26.29
C LEU A 9 -10.45 14.04 25.52
N ASP A 10 -11.70 14.07 25.99
CA ASP A 10 -12.76 14.89 25.40
C ASP A 10 -12.41 16.39 25.46
N THR A 11 -11.83 16.86 26.58
CA THR A 11 -11.32 18.24 26.71
C THR A 11 -10.20 18.54 25.71
N VAL A 12 -9.26 17.61 25.51
CA VAL A 12 -8.21 17.75 24.48
C VAL A 12 -8.84 17.83 23.09
N ALA A 13 -9.78 16.93 22.78
CA ALA A 13 -10.44 16.89 21.48
C ALA A 13 -11.27 18.15 21.22
N GLU A 14 -11.91 18.72 22.25
CA GLU A 14 -12.65 19.98 22.18
C GLU A 14 -11.72 21.17 21.92
N ALA A 15 -10.60 21.26 22.64
CA ALA A 15 -9.59 22.30 22.39
C ALA A 15 -9.05 22.25 20.95
N ILE A 16 -8.81 21.05 20.41
CA ILE A 16 -8.40 20.86 19.01
C ILE A 16 -9.49 21.32 18.03
N ARG A 17 -10.76 20.96 18.26
CA ARG A 17 -11.89 21.39 17.41
C ARG A 17 -12.05 22.91 17.40
N ASN A 18 -11.78 23.56 18.52
CA ASN A 18 -11.85 25.01 18.67
C ASN A 18 -10.60 25.73 18.11
N GLY A 19 -9.60 25.00 17.63
CA GLY A 19 -8.34 25.56 17.11
C GLY A 19 -7.36 26.03 18.19
N ASP A 20 -7.65 25.80 19.48
CA ASP A 20 -6.77 26.17 20.59
C ASP A 20 -5.73 25.07 20.85
N LEU A 21 -4.72 25.04 19.99
CA LEU A 21 -3.63 24.06 20.05
C LEU A 21 -2.79 24.18 21.34
N ARG A 22 -2.74 25.36 21.97
CA ARG A 22 -2.00 25.59 23.22
C ARG A 22 -2.69 24.89 24.38
N THR A 23 -3.99 25.11 24.52
CA THR A 23 -4.81 24.45 25.53
C THR A 23 -4.83 22.93 25.33
N ALA A 24 -4.94 22.47 24.07
CA ALA A 24 -4.82 21.05 23.75
C ALA A 24 -3.49 20.45 24.23
N LYS A 25 -2.35 21.08 23.88
CA LYS A 25 -1.00 20.62 24.29
C LYS A 25 -0.86 20.58 25.82
N PHE A 26 -1.34 21.62 26.51
CA PHE A 26 -1.30 21.68 27.97
C PHE A 26 -2.08 20.51 28.60
N HIS A 27 -3.31 20.26 28.14
CA HIS A 27 -4.12 19.15 28.64
C HIS A 27 -3.53 17.78 28.32
N THR A 28 -2.95 17.60 27.12
CA THR A 28 -2.26 16.34 26.76
C THR A 28 -1.03 16.12 27.65
N THR A 29 -0.22 17.15 27.90
CA THR A 29 0.98 17.04 28.74
C THR A 29 0.60 16.64 30.17
N ARG A 30 -0.44 17.28 30.73
CA ARG A 30 -0.94 16.95 32.07
C ARG A 30 -1.55 15.54 32.13
N LEU A 31 -2.29 15.13 31.09
CA LEU A 31 -2.83 13.78 30.97
C LEU A 31 -1.72 12.71 30.99
N LEU A 32 -0.63 12.94 30.25
CA LEU A 32 0.51 12.01 30.22
C LEU A 32 1.33 12.03 31.51
N ALA A 33 1.45 13.17 32.19
CA ALA A 33 2.14 13.27 33.48
C ALA A 33 1.42 12.50 34.61
N ASP A 34 0.09 12.49 34.58
CA ASP A 34 -0.75 11.81 35.57
C ASP A 34 -0.97 10.32 35.23
N ALA A 35 -0.65 9.87 34.02
CA ALA A 35 -0.86 8.50 33.58
C ALA A 35 0.21 7.56 34.15
N ASP A 36 -0.20 6.38 34.61
CA ASP A 36 0.75 5.34 34.99
C ASP A 36 1.56 4.85 33.76
N PRO A 37 2.73 4.20 33.97
CA PRO A 37 3.59 3.76 32.87
C PRO A 37 2.92 2.81 31.88
N HIS A 38 2.00 1.96 32.35
CA HIS A 38 1.29 1.01 31.48
C HIS A 38 0.27 1.73 30.60
N THR A 39 -0.55 2.61 31.18
CA THR A 39 -1.47 3.47 30.42
C THR A 39 -0.73 4.33 29.39
N SER A 40 0.42 4.90 29.76
CA SER A 40 1.27 5.68 28.85
C SER A 40 1.79 4.85 27.68
N ALA A 41 2.23 3.62 27.93
CA ALA A 41 2.65 2.70 26.87
C ALA A 41 1.49 2.32 25.94
N LEU A 42 0.29 2.12 26.49
CA LEU A 42 -0.92 1.83 25.73
C LEU A 42 -1.31 2.99 24.81
N ILE A 43 -1.28 4.23 25.32
CA ILE A 43 -1.50 5.46 24.54
C ILE A 43 -0.49 5.55 23.39
N ALA A 44 0.81 5.41 23.68
CA ALA A 44 1.86 5.47 22.67
C ALA A 44 1.65 4.43 21.57
N ALA A 45 1.27 3.21 21.96
CA ALA A 45 0.99 2.15 21.00
C ALA A 45 -0.25 2.49 20.13
N CYS A 46 -1.30 3.10 20.69
CA CYS A 46 -2.47 3.55 19.95
C CYS A 46 -2.11 4.64 18.93
N VAL A 47 -1.29 5.62 19.32
CA VAL A 47 -0.78 6.68 18.44
C VAL A 47 0.06 6.10 17.30
N ASP A 48 1.03 5.23 17.59
CA ASP A 48 1.85 4.55 16.57
C ASP A 48 0.98 3.80 15.55
N THR A 49 -0.11 3.18 16.01
CA THR A 49 -1.06 2.49 15.12
C THR A 49 -1.76 3.45 14.17
N ILE A 50 -2.16 4.64 14.66
CA ILE A 50 -2.83 5.67 13.87
C ILE A 50 -1.86 6.23 12.82
N GLU A 51 -0.62 6.55 13.23
CA GLU A 51 0.40 7.11 12.33
C GLU A 51 0.83 6.12 11.24
N ARG A 52 1.04 4.85 11.62
CA ARG A 52 1.51 3.82 10.70
C ARG A 52 0.41 3.34 9.74
N PHE A 53 -0.85 3.38 10.16
CA PHE A 53 -1.98 2.84 9.42
C PHE A 53 -3.20 3.78 9.38
N PRO A 54 -3.09 5.01 8.87
CA PRO A 54 -4.16 6.02 8.99
C PRO A 54 -5.50 5.55 8.41
N ARG A 55 -5.48 4.82 7.29
CA ARG A 55 -6.70 4.27 6.65
C ARG A 55 -7.27 3.01 7.32
N ARG A 56 -6.51 2.37 8.24
CA ARG A 56 -6.86 1.09 8.88
C ARG A 56 -6.77 1.12 10.40
N ALA A 57 -6.52 2.28 10.99
CA ALA A 57 -6.27 2.44 12.43
C ALA A 57 -7.41 1.83 13.26
N VAL A 58 -8.67 2.08 12.88
CA VAL A 58 -9.86 1.54 13.55
C VAL A 58 -9.85 0.01 13.63
N VAL A 59 -9.41 -0.69 12.58
CA VAL A 59 -9.34 -2.17 12.56
C VAL A 59 -8.31 -2.67 13.57
N HIS A 60 -7.14 -2.04 13.61
CA HIS A 60 -6.06 -2.41 14.53
C HIS A 60 -6.38 -2.04 15.98
N LEU A 61 -6.95 -0.86 16.22
CA LEU A 61 -7.42 -0.43 17.54
C LEU A 61 -8.51 -1.38 18.06
N ARG A 62 -9.45 -1.81 17.20
CA ARG A 62 -10.47 -2.80 17.58
C ARG A 62 -9.88 -4.17 17.92
N ALA A 63 -8.89 -4.63 17.18
CA ALA A 63 -8.20 -5.88 17.48
C ALA A 63 -7.52 -5.81 18.86
N ARG A 64 -6.87 -4.69 19.18
CA ARG A 64 -6.29 -4.45 20.50
C ARG A 64 -7.34 -4.34 21.61
N TRP A 65 -8.44 -3.64 21.36
CA TRP A 65 -9.56 -3.55 22.30
C TRP A 65 -10.10 -4.94 22.67
N LYS A 66 -10.23 -5.84 21.68
CA LYS A 66 -10.65 -7.23 21.94
C LYS A 66 -9.62 -8.04 22.72
N ALA A 67 -8.33 -7.77 22.52
CA ALA A 67 -7.24 -8.45 23.20
C ALA A 67 -6.99 -7.91 24.63
N ALA A 68 -7.47 -6.70 24.93
CA ALA A 68 -7.33 -6.07 26.24
C ALA A 68 -8.07 -6.88 27.33
N THR A 69 -7.33 -7.16 28.41
CA THR A 69 -7.80 -7.99 29.52
C THR A 69 -8.55 -7.17 30.57
N THR A 70 -8.18 -5.90 30.76
CA THR A 70 -8.79 -5.00 31.73
C THR A 70 -9.82 -4.08 31.07
N ASP A 71 -10.85 -3.71 31.81
CA ASP A 71 -11.85 -2.73 31.34
C ASP A 71 -11.25 -1.32 31.20
N ASP A 72 -10.23 -1.02 32.00
CA ASP A 72 -9.49 0.25 31.95
C ASP A 72 -8.72 0.38 30.62
N ASP A 73 -8.01 -0.67 30.18
CA ASP A 73 -7.32 -0.68 28.89
C ASP A 73 -8.32 -0.54 27.73
N ARG A 74 -9.47 -1.21 27.84
CA ARG A 74 -10.55 -1.11 26.86
C ARG A 74 -11.10 0.31 26.76
N ALA A 75 -11.27 1.00 27.89
CA ALA A 75 -11.72 2.38 27.92
C ALA A 75 -10.70 3.32 27.25
N VAL A 76 -9.41 3.16 27.56
CA VAL A 76 -8.33 3.94 26.93
C VAL A 76 -8.32 3.73 25.42
N ILE A 77 -8.32 2.47 24.95
CA ILE A 77 -8.30 2.16 23.50
C ILE A 77 -9.56 2.68 22.81
N ALA A 78 -10.73 2.60 23.46
CA ALA A 78 -11.99 3.07 22.90
C ALA A 78 -11.99 4.58 22.67
N ALA A 79 -11.34 5.35 23.54
CA ALA A 79 -11.23 6.80 23.42
C ALA A 79 -10.44 7.23 22.17
N PHE A 80 -9.46 6.44 21.72
CA PHE A 80 -8.75 6.69 20.45
C PHE A 80 -9.54 6.31 19.19
N GLY A 81 -10.64 5.55 19.33
CA GLY A 81 -11.26 4.87 18.20
C GLY A 81 -12.71 5.22 17.87
N GLN A 82 -13.46 5.93 18.73
CA GLN A 82 -14.94 6.00 18.65
C GLN A 82 -15.59 4.62 18.35
N ALA A 83 -14.98 3.55 18.88
CA ALA A 83 -15.31 2.16 18.52
C ALA A 83 -16.46 1.56 19.35
N ALA A 84 -17.21 2.39 20.06
CA ALA A 84 -18.42 2.00 20.79
C ALA A 84 -19.72 2.29 20.01
N ARG A 85 -19.67 2.36 18.68
CA ARG A 85 -20.88 2.12 17.88
C ARG A 85 -21.10 0.61 17.80
N PRO A 86 -22.28 0.08 18.18
CA PRO A 86 -22.62 -1.30 17.85
C PRO A 86 -22.42 -1.46 16.35
N ALA A 87 -21.73 -2.52 15.95
CA ALA A 87 -21.52 -2.79 14.53
C ALA A 87 -22.90 -2.80 13.85
N PRO A 88 -23.11 -2.09 12.72
CA PRO A 88 -24.14 -2.57 11.81
C PRO A 88 -23.82 -4.05 11.58
N GLU A 89 -24.82 -4.91 11.77
CA GLU A 89 -24.67 -6.36 11.61
C GLU A 89 -23.81 -6.62 10.38
N PRO A 90 -22.72 -7.40 10.51
CA PRO A 90 -21.86 -7.65 9.38
C PRO A 90 -22.77 -8.24 8.30
N PRO A 91 -22.90 -7.61 7.11
CA PRO A 91 -23.61 -8.25 6.04
C PRO A 91 -22.91 -9.59 5.87
N THR A 92 -23.70 -10.66 5.84
CA THR A 92 -23.25 -12.05 5.69
C THR A 92 -22.69 -12.24 4.28
N ILE A 93 -21.67 -11.47 3.93
CA ILE A 93 -20.96 -11.55 2.67
C ILE A 93 -19.96 -12.68 2.87
N ARG A 94 -20.45 -13.89 2.59
CA ARG A 94 -19.60 -14.99 2.12
C ARG A 94 -18.60 -14.36 1.15
N ARG A 95 -17.31 -14.40 1.49
CA ARG A 95 -16.21 -14.00 0.61
C ARG A 95 -16.19 -14.93 -0.61
N SER A 96 -17.14 -14.75 -1.53
CA SER A 96 -16.90 -15.12 -2.91
C SER A 96 -15.94 -14.07 -3.44
N HIS A 97 -14.92 -14.54 -4.16
CA HIS A 97 -14.08 -13.71 -4.98
C HIS A 97 -14.95 -13.02 -6.03
N ARG A 98 -15.60 -11.90 -5.67
CA ARG A 98 -16.30 -11.04 -6.62
C ARG A 98 -15.23 -10.28 -7.40
N THR A 99 -14.65 -10.99 -8.34
CA THR A 99 -14.29 -10.41 -9.63
C THR A 99 -15.52 -9.62 -10.08
N ALA A 100 -15.35 -8.36 -10.47
CA ALA A 100 -16.46 -7.60 -11.06
C ALA A 100 -17.13 -8.47 -12.14
N PRO A 101 -18.48 -8.55 -12.18
CA PRO A 101 -19.19 -9.24 -13.25
C PRO A 101 -18.61 -8.75 -14.58
N ARG A 102 -17.90 -9.63 -15.28
CA ARG A 102 -17.46 -9.37 -16.64
C ARG A 102 -18.64 -9.73 -17.52
N ASP A 103 -19.66 -8.89 -17.51
CA ASP A 103 -20.75 -8.91 -18.49
C ASP A 103 -20.30 -8.26 -19.82
N LEU A 104 -18.99 -8.19 -20.07
CA LEU A 104 -18.48 -8.01 -21.41
C LEU A 104 -18.30 -9.41 -22.00
N ASP A 105 -19.37 -9.85 -22.66
CA ASP A 105 -19.31 -10.91 -23.66
C ASP A 105 -18.29 -10.51 -24.75
N THR A 106 -17.02 -10.82 -24.51
CA THR A 106 -15.95 -10.65 -25.50
C THR A 106 -15.93 -11.79 -26.53
N SER A 107 -16.86 -12.74 -26.47
CA SER A 107 -16.90 -13.88 -27.40
C SER A 107 -17.36 -13.49 -28.80
N GLY A 108 -17.98 -12.31 -28.98
CA GLY A 108 -18.48 -11.85 -30.28
C GLY A 108 -17.54 -11.01 -31.14
N ARG A 109 -16.32 -10.65 -30.71
CA ARG A 109 -15.56 -9.54 -31.35
C ARG A 109 -14.19 -9.87 -31.97
N THR A 110 -13.85 -11.15 -32.15
CA THR A 110 -12.49 -11.53 -32.60
C THR A 110 -12.32 -11.76 -34.11
N GLY A 111 -13.39 -11.76 -34.92
CA GLY A 111 -13.31 -11.98 -36.36
C GLY A 111 -13.41 -10.73 -37.23
N GLU A 112 -14.49 -9.95 -37.07
CA GLU A 112 -14.87 -8.94 -38.08
C GLU A 112 -14.01 -7.67 -38.08
N ILE A 113 -13.41 -7.29 -36.94
CA ILE A 113 -12.66 -6.02 -36.86
C ILE A 113 -11.33 -6.09 -37.62
N ARG A 114 -10.76 -7.29 -37.84
CA ARG A 114 -9.45 -7.46 -38.49
C ARG A 114 -9.48 -7.30 -40.02
N HIS A 115 -10.66 -7.28 -40.65
CA HIS A 115 -10.80 -7.13 -42.11
C HIS A 115 -11.65 -5.91 -42.53
N LEU A 116 -11.72 -4.86 -41.71
CA LEU A 116 -12.40 -3.64 -42.11
C LEU A 116 -11.57 -2.92 -43.19
N THR A 117 -12.16 -2.78 -44.39
CA THR A 117 -11.63 -1.94 -45.45
C THR A 117 -11.43 -0.50 -44.94
N PRO A 118 -10.50 0.27 -45.54
CA PRO A 118 -10.30 1.67 -45.18
C PRO A 118 -11.60 2.50 -45.19
N GLU A 119 -12.49 2.22 -46.15
CA GLU A 119 -13.81 2.85 -46.29
C GLU A 119 -14.74 2.52 -45.12
N ARG A 120 -14.81 1.25 -44.70
CA ARG A 120 -15.63 0.85 -43.55
C ARG A 120 -15.12 1.47 -42.25
N ARG A 121 -13.80 1.62 -42.11
CA ARG A 121 -13.17 2.37 -41.01
C ARG A 121 -13.53 3.85 -41.04
N ALA A 122 -13.55 4.48 -42.22
CA ALA A 122 -13.95 5.88 -42.36
C ALA A 122 -15.44 6.09 -42.00
N ALA A 123 -16.31 5.20 -42.48
CA ALA A 123 -17.75 5.24 -42.17
C ALA A 123 -18.03 5.09 -40.65
N LEU A 124 -17.31 4.21 -39.96
CA LEU A 124 -17.44 4.06 -38.51
C LEU A 124 -17.02 5.32 -37.75
N ARG A 125 -15.95 6.02 -38.18
CA ARG A 125 -15.55 7.31 -37.56
C ARG A 125 -16.59 8.41 -37.77
N ILE A 126 -17.26 8.40 -38.92
CA ILE A 126 -18.35 9.35 -39.21
C ILE A 126 -19.56 9.03 -38.32
N ALA A 127 -19.92 7.74 -38.19
CA ALA A 127 -21.02 7.30 -37.33
C ALA A 127 -20.77 7.62 -35.85
N ASP A 128 -19.55 7.40 -35.36
CA ASP A 128 -19.16 7.67 -33.97
C ASP A 128 -19.18 9.17 -33.65
N ARG A 129 -18.81 10.03 -34.62
CA ARG A 129 -18.97 11.49 -34.53
C ARG A 129 -20.42 11.95 -34.63
N ALA A 130 -21.30 11.15 -35.24
CA ALA A 130 -22.71 11.46 -35.39
C ALA A 130 -23.54 11.03 -34.18
N ILE A 131 -22.94 10.36 -33.19
CA ILE A 131 -23.59 10.13 -31.90
C ILE A 131 -23.75 11.51 -31.24
N PRO A 132 -24.99 12.02 -31.12
CA PRO A 132 -25.19 13.29 -30.44
C PRO A 132 -24.68 13.16 -29.01
N PRO A 133 -24.02 14.18 -28.46
CA PRO A 133 -23.64 14.17 -27.05
C PRO A 133 -24.92 13.88 -26.26
N GLU A 134 -24.88 12.83 -25.43
CA GLU A 134 -26.01 12.58 -24.54
C GLU A 134 -26.28 13.87 -23.76
N PRO A 135 -27.55 14.25 -23.58
CA PRO A 135 -27.88 15.43 -22.80
C PRO A 135 -27.16 15.30 -21.48
N ALA A 136 -26.43 16.34 -21.08
CA ALA A 136 -25.72 16.38 -19.81
C ALA A 136 -26.75 16.07 -18.72
N VAL A 137 -26.78 14.81 -18.27
CA VAL A 137 -27.51 14.43 -17.09
C VAL A 137 -26.82 15.21 -16.00
N GLU A 138 -27.48 16.24 -15.47
CA GLU A 138 -26.99 16.98 -14.32
C GLU A 138 -26.65 15.94 -13.25
N GLU A 139 -25.35 15.68 -13.07
CA GLU A 139 -24.90 14.77 -12.03
C GLU A 139 -25.43 15.36 -10.73
N PRO A 140 -26.36 14.67 -10.04
CA PRO A 140 -26.94 15.22 -8.84
C PRO A 140 -25.80 15.50 -7.87
N ALA A 141 -25.70 16.75 -7.41
CA ALA A 141 -24.66 17.25 -6.54
C ALA A 141 -24.25 16.16 -5.55
N THR A 142 -23.06 15.61 -5.75
CA THR A 142 -22.63 14.37 -5.14
C THR A 142 -22.50 14.59 -3.63
N THR A 143 -23.58 14.34 -2.92
CA THR A 143 -23.51 13.97 -1.51
C THR A 143 -22.66 12.72 -1.47
N ASP A 144 -21.49 12.88 -0.86
CA ASP A 144 -20.43 11.95 -0.48
C ASP A 144 -20.91 10.48 -0.33
N ARG A 145 -21.32 9.86 -1.44
CA ARG A 145 -21.71 8.46 -1.51
C ARG A 145 -20.41 7.69 -1.60
N VAL A 146 -19.79 7.53 -0.44
CA VAL A 146 -18.79 6.50 -0.18
C VAL A 146 -19.36 5.20 -0.72
N TYR A 147 -18.90 4.77 -1.89
CA TYR A 147 -19.30 3.54 -2.54
C TYR A 147 -19.04 2.38 -1.57
N ALA A 148 -20.10 1.94 -0.90
CA ALA A 148 -20.06 0.97 0.19
C ALA A 148 -19.78 -0.47 -0.27
N SER A 149 -19.28 -0.67 -1.49
CA SER A 149 -18.88 -2.00 -1.96
C SER A 149 -17.60 -2.49 -1.28
N GLY A 150 -16.83 -1.60 -0.64
CA GLY A 150 -15.49 -1.93 -0.12
C GLY A 150 -14.52 -2.37 -1.20
N LEU A 151 -14.92 -2.23 -2.47
CA LEU A 151 -14.13 -2.53 -3.65
C LEU A 151 -13.33 -1.27 -3.98
N ASP A 152 -12.01 -1.37 -3.82
CA ASP A 152 -11.07 -0.38 -4.32
C ASP A 152 -11.11 -0.45 -5.85
N TYR A 153 -11.91 0.43 -6.48
CA TYR A 153 -12.15 0.42 -7.92
C TYR A 153 -10.88 0.67 -8.70
N ASP A 154 -9.95 1.48 -8.21
CA ASP A 154 -8.65 1.68 -8.85
C ASP A 154 -7.87 0.36 -8.86
N ARG A 155 -7.81 -0.32 -7.71
CA ARG A 155 -7.15 -1.62 -7.62
C ARG A 155 -7.87 -2.71 -8.41
N ALA A 156 -9.20 -2.67 -8.49
CA ALA A 156 -10.01 -3.62 -9.24
C ALA A 156 -9.98 -3.35 -10.76
N ALA A 157 -9.76 -2.10 -11.15
CA ALA A 157 -9.62 -1.66 -12.54
C ALA A 157 -8.25 -1.97 -13.11
N VAL A 158 -7.20 -2.10 -12.28
CA VAL A 158 -5.90 -2.61 -12.73
C VAL A 158 -6.08 -4.06 -13.19
N PRO A 159 -5.97 -4.35 -14.50
CA PRO A 159 -6.01 -5.72 -14.99
C PRO A 159 -4.92 -6.51 -14.25
N ALA A 160 -5.25 -7.69 -13.73
CA ALA A 160 -4.23 -8.56 -13.16
C ALA A 160 -3.16 -8.78 -14.23
N LEU A 161 -1.95 -8.22 -14.04
CA LEU A 161 -0.84 -8.34 -14.97
C LEU A 161 -0.67 -9.82 -15.29
N ARG A 162 -1.03 -10.24 -16.49
CA ARG A 162 -1.19 -11.66 -16.80
C ARG A 162 0.15 -12.21 -17.23
N GLY A 163 0.90 -12.74 -16.28
CA GLY A 163 2.06 -13.58 -16.55
C GLY A 163 3.37 -13.04 -16.00
N THR A 164 4.46 -13.64 -16.48
CA THR A 164 5.82 -13.31 -16.07
C THR A 164 6.31 -12.07 -16.81
N PRO A 165 6.85 -11.04 -16.12
CA PRO A 165 7.31 -9.82 -16.80
C PRO A 165 8.54 -10.09 -17.67
N CYS A 166 8.92 -9.11 -18.49
CA CYS A 166 10.17 -9.16 -19.24
C CYS A 166 11.37 -9.34 -18.30
N VAL A 167 12.27 -10.29 -18.59
CA VAL A 167 13.49 -10.51 -17.79
C VAL A 167 14.49 -9.36 -17.89
N ARG A 168 14.32 -8.43 -18.85
CA ARG A 168 15.22 -7.29 -19.09
C ARG A 168 14.69 -5.98 -18.53
N CYS A 169 13.50 -5.55 -18.97
CA CYS A 169 12.93 -4.25 -18.57
C CYS A 169 11.90 -4.35 -17.45
N TRP A 170 11.49 -5.55 -17.04
CA TRP A 170 10.48 -5.79 -16.01
C TRP A 170 9.06 -5.30 -16.31
N THR A 171 8.82 -4.81 -17.53
CA THR A 171 7.50 -4.46 -18.03
C THR A 171 6.67 -5.73 -18.33
N GLU A 172 5.35 -5.58 -18.28
CA GLU A 172 4.43 -6.63 -18.73
C GLU A 172 4.69 -6.99 -20.19
N ARG A 173 4.42 -8.26 -20.52
CA ARG A 173 4.61 -8.82 -21.85
C ARG A 173 3.26 -9.06 -22.49
N THR A 174 3.18 -8.95 -23.81
CA THR A 174 1.92 -9.25 -24.50
C THR A 174 1.65 -10.75 -24.50
N ARG A 175 0.42 -11.16 -24.84
CA ARG A 175 0.10 -12.58 -24.95
C ARG A 175 0.94 -13.26 -26.03
N GLU A 176 1.27 -12.57 -27.12
CA GLU A 176 2.12 -13.10 -28.19
C GLU A 176 3.57 -13.35 -27.75
N ASP A 177 4.05 -12.60 -26.76
CA ASP A 177 5.38 -12.80 -26.19
C ASP A 177 5.46 -14.10 -25.36
N HIS A 178 4.35 -14.56 -24.80
CA HIS A 178 4.27 -15.80 -24.04
C HIS A 178 4.14 -17.01 -24.96
N ARG A 179 5.26 -17.50 -25.49
CA ARG A 179 5.32 -18.71 -26.32
C ARG A 179 5.44 -19.97 -25.45
N ALA A 180 4.59 -20.96 -25.71
CA ALA A 180 4.61 -22.24 -24.98
C ALA A 180 5.89 -23.05 -25.28
N ASP A 181 6.40 -22.95 -26.50
CA ASP A 181 7.45 -23.84 -27.02
C ASP A 181 8.87 -23.28 -26.80
N GLY A 182 9.01 -22.16 -26.11
CA GLY A 182 10.30 -21.49 -25.92
C GLY A 182 10.14 -20.03 -25.50
N ASP A 183 9.76 -19.82 -24.24
CA ASP A 183 9.63 -18.49 -23.66
C ASP A 183 11.02 -17.88 -23.33
N ASP A 184 11.53 -17.03 -24.22
CA ASP A 184 12.78 -16.26 -24.04
C ASP A 184 12.71 -15.21 -22.90
N GLY A 185 11.54 -15.02 -22.30
CA GLY A 185 11.33 -14.08 -21.23
C GLY A 185 11.36 -12.61 -21.66
N LEU A 186 11.40 -12.29 -22.95
CA LEU A 186 11.52 -10.92 -23.46
C LEU A 186 10.17 -10.34 -23.93
N CYS A 187 9.99 -9.03 -23.78
CA CYS A 187 8.95 -8.31 -24.51
C CYS A 187 9.40 -8.00 -25.94
N GLY A 188 8.46 -7.70 -26.84
CA GLY A 188 8.75 -7.29 -28.23
C GLY A 188 9.87 -6.25 -28.34
N GLU A 189 9.78 -5.13 -27.62
CA GLU A 189 10.78 -4.05 -27.68
C GLU A 189 12.20 -4.49 -27.25
N CYS A 190 12.32 -5.33 -26.22
CA CYS A 190 13.62 -5.84 -25.81
C CYS A 190 14.19 -6.85 -26.81
N ARG A 191 13.32 -7.63 -27.46
CA ARG A 191 13.68 -8.57 -28.51
C ARG A 191 14.18 -7.84 -29.76
N ASP A 192 13.46 -6.81 -30.20
CA ASP A 192 13.81 -5.97 -31.36
C ASP A 192 15.16 -5.25 -31.17
N ARG A 193 15.50 -4.91 -29.91
CA ARG A 193 16.80 -4.35 -29.53
C ARG A 193 17.92 -5.39 -29.38
N GLY A 194 17.67 -6.67 -29.71
CA GLY A 194 18.66 -7.74 -29.59
C GLY A 194 19.15 -7.97 -28.17
N ARG A 195 18.31 -7.75 -27.15
CA ARG A 195 18.71 -7.99 -25.75
C ARG A 195 18.80 -9.50 -25.49
N PRO A 196 19.75 -9.95 -24.66
CA PRO A 196 19.81 -11.35 -24.26
C PRO A 196 18.59 -11.72 -23.40
N GLY A 197 17.97 -12.85 -23.71
CA GLY A 197 16.86 -13.45 -22.97
C GLY A 197 17.24 -14.78 -22.32
N VAL A 198 16.24 -15.47 -21.78
CA VAL A 198 16.39 -16.84 -21.28
C VAL A 198 16.80 -17.75 -22.44
N PRO A 199 17.84 -18.58 -22.29
CA PRO A 199 18.26 -19.50 -23.35
C PRO A 199 17.12 -20.42 -23.80
N ALA A 200 17.07 -20.71 -25.10
CA ALA A 200 16.10 -21.63 -25.66
C ALA A 200 16.28 -23.02 -25.05
N LEU A 201 15.18 -23.64 -24.64
CA LEU A 201 15.17 -24.98 -24.06
C LEU A 201 14.94 -26.04 -25.15
N PRO A 202 15.43 -27.28 -24.94
CA PRO A 202 15.18 -28.38 -25.86
C PRO A 202 13.67 -28.61 -26.09
N PRO A 203 13.28 -29.16 -27.25
CA PRO A 203 11.92 -29.64 -27.47
C PRO A 203 11.49 -30.62 -26.38
N GLY A 204 10.24 -30.51 -25.92
CA GLY A 204 9.69 -31.37 -24.87
C GLY A 204 10.05 -30.98 -23.43
N HIS A 205 10.70 -29.82 -23.23
CA HIS A 205 10.93 -29.29 -21.88
C HIS A 205 9.61 -29.08 -21.12
N THR A 206 9.66 -29.24 -19.81
CA THR A 206 8.52 -29.03 -18.93
C THR A 206 8.42 -27.57 -18.49
N ARG A 207 7.27 -27.19 -17.93
CA ARG A 207 7.11 -25.88 -17.28
C ARG A 207 8.14 -25.65 -16.15
N ALA A 208 8.50 -26.70 -15.42
CA ALA A 208 9.50 -26.61 -14.36
C ALA A 208 10.88 -26.27 -14.94
N ASP A 209 11.25 -26.84 -16.08
CA ASP A 209 12.51 -26.53 -16.78
C ASP A 209 12.55 -25.06 -17.22
N ALA A 210 11.44 -24.53 -17.74
CA ALA A 210 11.32 -23.10 -18.08
C ALA A 210 11.51 -22.18 -16.87
N VAL A 211 10.95 -22.56 -15.71
CA VAL A 211 11.12 -21.82 -14.46
C VAL A 211 12.57 -21.87 -13.98
N GLN A 212 13.21 -23.04 -14.02
CA GLN A 212 14.61 -23.21 -13.64
C GLN A 212 15.56 -22.42 -14.55
N ALA A 213 15.33 -22.46 -15.88
CA ALA A 213 16.10 -21.71 -16.85
C ALA A 213 16.02 -20.21 -16.61
N ARG A 214 14.83 -19.70 -16.27
CA ARG A 214 14.64 -18.31 -15.89
C ARG A 214 15.36 -17.96 -14.58
N CYS A 215 15.32 -18.84 -13.57
CA CYS A 215 16.09 -18.65 -12.34
C CYS A 215 17.60 -18.54 -12.63
N ALA A 216 18.13 -19.47 -13.43
CA ALA A 216 19.53 -19.48 -13.83
C ALA A 216 19.92 -18.21 -14.61
N PHE A 217 19.09 -17.77 -15.55
CA PHE A 217 19.32 -16.53 -16.28
C PHE A 217 19.37 -15.31 -15.35
N LEU A 218 18.41 -15.17 -14.43
CA LEU A 218 18.38 -14.05 -13.49
C LEU A 218 19.59 -14.06 -12.55
N ALA A 219 20.00 -15.24 -12.09
CA ALA A 219 21.18 -15.43 -11.25
C ALA A 219 22.48 -15.07 -11.96
N ALA A 220 22.63 -15.45 -13.24
CA ALA A 220 23.81 -15.16 -14.04
C ALA A 220 23.90 -13.69 -14.51
N THR A 221 22.74 -13.05 -14.75
CA THR A 221 22.70 -11.74 -15.43
C THR A 221 22.75 -10.55 -14.45
N TYR A 222 22.21 -10.71 -13.25
CA TYR A 222 22.01 -9.59 -12.33
C TYR A 222 22.83 -9.72 -11.04
N ASN A 223 23.25 -8.58 -10.52
CA ASN A 223 24.02 -8.49 -9.27
C ASN A 223 23.17 -8.69 -7.99
N ARG A 224 21.83 -8.61 -8.10
CA ARG A 224 20.88 -8.80 -6.99
C ARG A 224 19.83 -9.86 -7.32
N PRO A 225 20.24 -11.09 -7.65
CA PRO A 225 19.32 -12.10 -8.15
C PRO A 225 18.31 -12.55 -7.09
N ARG A 226 18.72 -12.53 -5.80
CA ARG A 226 17.85 -12.91 -4.67
C ARG A 226 16.62 -12.01 -4.57
N ALA A 227 16.82 -10.69 -4.65
CA ALA A 227 15.73 -9.72 -4.60
C ALA A 227 14.75 -9.89 -5.78
N LEU A 228 15.28 -10.13 -6.99
CA LEU A 228 14.49 -10.34 -8.20
C LEU A 228 13.68 -11.63 -8.14
N LEU A 229 14.29 -12.74 -7.71
CA LEU A 229 13.60 -14.02 -7.52
C LEU A 229 12.54 -13.92 -6.42
N ALA A 230 12.81 -13.23 -5.31
CA ALA A 230 11.84 -13.00 -4.25
C ALA A 230 10.66 -12.12 -4.71
N GLN A 231 10.90 -11.14 -5.57
CA GLN A 231 9.84 -10.36 -6.21
C GLN A 231 9.01 -11.24 -7.14
N TRP A 232 9.67 -12.05 -7.96
CA TRP A 232 9.00 -12.96 -8.89
C TRP A 232 8.11 -13.96 -8.16
N TRP A 233 8.66 -14.63 -7.15
CA TRP A 233 7.96 -15.60 -6.31
C TRP A 233 6.68 -15.02 -5.69
N ARG A 234 6.76 -13.78 -5.16
CA ARG A 234 5.62 -13.13 -4.49
C ARG A 234 4.55 -12.66 -5.48
N LYS A 235 4.96 -12.08 -6.61
CA LYS A 235 4.04 -11.33 -7.48
C LYS A 235 3.53 -12.11 -8.70
N TYR A 236 4.37 -12.89 -9.37
CA TYR A 236 4.03 -13.46 -10.68
C TYR A 236 4.08 -14.99 -10.74
N ALA A 237 4.74 -15.66 -9.80
CA ALA A 237 4.82 -17.11 -9.79
C ALA A 237 3.47 -17.75 -9.40
N THR A 238 3.08 -18.78 -10.15
CA THR A 238 1.98 -19.68 -9.75
C THR A 238 2.38 -20.49 -8.52
N VAL A 239 1.43 -21.16 -7.87
CA VAL A 239 1.72 -22.03 -6.71
C VAL A 239 2.74 -23.12 -7.08
N ALA A 240 2.64 -23.70 -8.27
CA ALA A 240 3.59 -24.71 -8.75
C ALA A 240 4.98 -24.09 -9.03
N ASP A 241 5.02 -22.93 -9.71
CA ASP A 241 6.28 -22.23 -10.00
C ASP A 241 7.02 -21.85 -8.70
N ARG A 242 6.29 -21.47 -7.64
CA ARG A 242 6.85 -21.12 -6.33
C ARG A 242 7.65 -22.26 -5.68
N VAL A 243 7.19 -23.51 -5.85
CA VAL A 243 7.89 -24.69 -5.34
C VAL A 243 9.21 -24.87 -6.09
N VAL A 244 9.18 -24.78 -7.43
CA VAL A 244 10.37 -24.90 -8.28
C VAL A 244 11.38 -23.78 -7.98
N ILE A 245 10.92 -22.54 -7.80
CA ILE A 245 11.80 -21.42 -7.44
C ILE A 245 12.46 -21.64 -6.07
N ALA A 246 11.68 -22.09 -5.07
CA ALA A 246 12.20 -22.33 -3.73
C ALA A 246 13.26 -23.42 -3.72
N ASP A 247 12.99 -24.55 -4.37
CA ASP A 247 13.93 -25.67 -4.52
C ASP A 247 15.20 -25.23 -5.29
N TRP A 248 15.05 -24.49 -6.38
CA TRP A 248 16.18 -24.00 -7.15
C TRP A 248 17.07 -23.07 -6.31
N VAL A 249 16.49 -22.13 -5.54
CA VAL A 249 17.26 -21.21 -4.66
C VAL A 249 17.96 -21.97 -3.53
N GLN A 250 17.38 -23.07 -3.04
CA GLN A 250 18.02 -23.91 -2.03
C GLN A 250 19.24 -24.65 -2.59
N ARG A 251 19.16 -25.14 -3.84
CA ARG A 251 20.26 -25.84 -4.53
C ARG A 251 21.34 -24.91 -5.09
N ASN A 252 21.01 -23.64 -5.31
CA ASN A 252 21.91 -22.65 -5.92
C ASN A 252 22.11 -21.48 -4.94
N PRO A 253 23.07 -21.57 -4.00
CA PRO A 253 23.31 -20.50 -3.03
C PRO A 253 23.67 -19.20 -3.76
N LEU A 254 22.78 -18.23 -3.64
CA LEU A 254 22.94 -16.91 -4.24
C LEU A 254 23.85 -16.03 -3.37
N PRO A 255 24.63 -15.10 -3.97
CA PRO A 255 25.36 -14.12 -3.19
C PRO A 255 24.41 -13.43 -2.22
N THR A 256 24.83 -13.31 -0.96
CA THR A 256 24.08 -12.53 0.01
C THR A 256 24.18 -11.09 -0.44
N ASP A 257 23.04 -10.45 -0.71
CA ASP A 257 23.03 -9.01 -1.00
C ASP A 257 23.83 -8.34 0.13
N PRO A 258 24.85 -7.52 -0.17
CA PRO A 258 25.54 -6.78 0.87
C PRO A 258 24.44 -6.04 1.61
N GLY A 259 24.25 -6.38 2.89
CA GLY A 259 23.20 -5.82 3.71
C GLY A 259 23.24 -4.30 3.52
N PRO A 260 22.09 -3.61 3.47
CA PRO A 260 22.07 -2.18 3.25
C PRO A 260 23.11 -1.57 4.19
N ALA A 261 24.13 -0.92 3.63
CA ALA A 261 25.19 -0.30 4.42
C ALA A 261 24.50 0.44 5.56
N PRO A 262 24.91 0.22 6.82
CA PRO A 262 24.21 0.78 7.97
C PRO A 262 24.02 2.25 7.68
N ARG A 263 22.76 2.67 7.52
CA ARG A 263 22.47 4.09 7.30
C ARG A 263 23.13 4.80 8.47
N PRO A 264 23.99 5.81 8.24
CA PRO A 264 24.54 6.58 9.34
C PRO A 264 23.34 6.99 10.18
N ARG A 265 23.28 6.51 11.42
CA ARG A 265 22.22 6.90 12.34
C ARG A 265 22.27 8.43 12.34
N PRO A 266 21.17 9.13 12.04
CA PRO A 266 21.17 10.57 12.22
C PRO A 266 21.65 10.81 13.64
N VAL A 267 22.75 11.53 13.78
CA VAL A 267 23.26 11.95 15.08
C VAL A 267 22.19 12.91 15.58
N VAL A 268 21.24 12.38 16.36
CA VAL A 268 20.28 13.22 17.06
C VAL A 268 21.14 13.98 18.08
N PRO A 269 21.27 15.31 17.96
CA PRO A 269 21.98 16.07 18.98
C PRO A 269 21.34 15.75 20.33
N ARG A 270 22.17 15.46 21.34
CA ARG A 270 21.68 15.27 22.70
C ARG A 270 21.15 16.61 23.19
N VAL A 271 19.84 16.79 23.14
CA VAL A 271 19.16 17.95 23.73
C VAL A 271 19.21 17.79 25.25
N THR A 272 20.17 18.42 25.91
CA THR A 272 20.37 18.29 27.37
C THR A 272 19.66 19.38 28.19
N GLY A 273 19.01 20.36 27.56
CA GLY A 273 18.33 21.47 28.23
C GLY A 273 16.80 21.40 28.17
N ARG A 274 16.15 22.05 29.14
CA ARG A 274 14.74 22.45 29.08
C ARG A 274 14.68 23.96 28.91
N CYS A 275 13.77 24.43 28.06
CA CYS A 275 13.43 25.82 27.87
C CYS A 275 12.92 26.42 29.18
N GLU A 276 13.51 27.52 29.63
CA GLU A 276 13.12 28.16 30.90
C GLU A 276 11.71 28.75 30.85
N ARG A 277 11.22 29.09 29.65
CA ARG A 277 9.92 29.76 29.47
C ARG A 277 8.74 28.80 29.36
N CYS A 278 8.93 27.61 28.78
CA CYS A 278 7.84 26.67 28.52
C CYS A 278 8.12 25.22 28.97
N GLY A 279 9.34 24.90 29.40
CA GLY A 279 9.73 23.56 29.88
C GLY A 279 9.96 22.51 28.79
N ASP A 280 9.81 22.85 27.51
CA ASP A 280 10.11 21.98 26.36
C ASP A 280 11.61 21.72 26.21
N HIS A 281 12.00 20.70 25.44
CA HIS A 281 13.40 20.44 25.11
C HIS A 281 14.02 21.62 24.35
N ALA A 282 15.20 22.05 24.80
CA ALA A 282 15.95 23.13 24.19
C ALA A 282 17.44 22.81 24.17
N ASP A 283 18.09 23.15 23.07
CA ASP A 283 19.55 23.03 22.95
C ASP A 283 20.29 24.14 23.73
N GLN A 284 19.55 25.19 24.17
CA GLN A 284 20.03 26.35 24.93
C GLN A 284 18.91 26.82 25.91
N GLU A 285 19.02 28.02 26.50
CA GLU A 285 18.07 28.57 27.50
C GLU A 285 16.60 28.68 27.00
N LEU A 286 16.41 28.91 25.70
CA LEU A 286 15.10 28.98 25.04
C LEU A 286 14.99 27.99 23.89
N CYS A 287 13.85 27.29 23.79
CA CYS A 287 13.52 26.48 22.62
C CYS A 287 13.31 27.37 21.38
N VAL A 288 13.38 26.77 20.18
CA VAL A 288 13.28 27.47 18.89
C VAL A 288 12.05 28.40 18.86
N HIS A 289 10.88 27.91 19.29
CA HIS A 289 9.67 28.73 19.33
C HIS A 289 9.70 29.87 20.33
N CYS A 290 10.23 29.66 21.54
CA CYS A 290 10.32 30.76 22.52
C CYS A 290 11.33 31.83 22.08
N ARG A 291 12.33 31.45 21.28
CA ARG A 291 13.31 32.38 20.72
C ARG A 291 12.70 33.25 19.63
N GLU A 292 11.94 32.66 18.71
CA GLU A 292 11.20 33.41 17.67
C GLU A 292 10.24 34.45 18.29
N VAL A 293 9.57 34.11 19.38
CA VAL A 293 8.70 35.05 20.11
C VAL A 293 9.51 36.17 20.77
N ASP A 294 10.66 35.84 21.37
CA ASP A 294 11.51 36.85 22.02
C ASP A 294 12.07 37.85 20.99
N ASP A 295 12.51 37.35 19.84
CA ASP A 295 13.00 38.16 18.73
C ASP A 295 11.90 39.09 18.17
N LEU A 296 10.66 38.59 18.03
CA LEU A 296 9.52 39.40 17.60
C LEU A 296 9.11 40.46 18.63
N THR A 297 9.38 40.25 19.92
CA THR A 297 9.10 41.26 20.97
C THR A 297 10.22 42.28 21.16
N ARG A 298 11.41 42.03 20.62
CA ARG A 298 12.57 42.94 20.66
C ARG A 298 12.66 43.85 19.44
N ALA A 299 11.95 43.51 18.36
CA ALA A 299 11.79 44.33 17.16
C ALA A 299 10.65 45.35 17.33
#